data_AF-A0A974NFX0-F1
#
_entry.id   AF-A0A974NFX0-F1
#
_cell.length_a   1.000
_cell.length_b   1.000
_cell.length_c   1.000
_cell.angle_alpha   90.00
_cell.angle_beta   90.00
_cell.angle_gamma   90.00
#
_symmetry.space_group_name_H-M   'P 1'
#
loop_
_entity.id
_entity.type
_entity.pdbx_description
1 polymer ?
#
loop_
_entity_poly.entity_id
_entity_poly.type
_entity_poly.pdbx_seq_one_letter_code
_entity_poly.pdbx_strand_id
1 'polypeptide(L)'
;MNNYKIFKNSLGIYEAVKQGWSWPAFFFGIIWTFVKRIWWLGFGLFIISILLQTIVGAAVKDMPIEEAIPIINGIGSVFGIVVCFLLGMYGNSLREKNLISRGYTQVAIITAESPQQAITQFLEGDNSQLLM
;
A
#
# COMPACT_ATOMS: atom_id res chain seq x y z
N MET A 1 -14.29 13.72 6.40
CA MET A 1 -13.71 12.99 7.54
C MET A 1 -13.60 11.50 7.21
N ASN A 2 -12.65 10.78 7.80
CA ASN A 2 -12.50 9.32 7.65
C ASN A 2 -12.20 8.68 9.01
N ASN A 3 -12.44 7.37 9.12
CA ASN A 3 -12.02 6.60 10.29
C ASN A 3 -10.53 6.24 10.18
N TYR A 4 -9.80 6.37 11.27
CA TYR A 4 -8.40 6.03 11.40
C TYR A 4 -8.22 5.05 12.55
N LYS A 5 -7.58 3.91 12.29
CA LYS A 5 -7.07 3.06 13.36
C LYS A 5 -5.75 3.62 13.86
N ILE A 6 -5.63 3.75 15.18
CA ILE A 6 -4.41 4.21 15.84
C ILE A 6 -3.64 3.01 16.32
N PHE A 7 -2.36 2.95 15.94
CA PHE A 7 -1.42 1.90 16.32
C PHE A 7 -0.31 2.48 17.20
N LYS A 8 0.11 1.73 18.21
CA LYS A 8 1.17 2.10 19.15
C LYS A 8 2.21 0.99 19.24
N ASN A 9 3.50 1.33 19.26
CA ASN A 9 4.56 0.35 19.57
C ASN A 9 5.05 0.44 21.02
N SER A 10 5.93 -0.48 21.43
CA SER A 10 6.52 -0.51 22.78
C SER A 10 7.32 0.74 23.15
N LEU A 11 7.80 1.49 22.15
CA LEU A 11 8.53 2.75 22.33
C LEU A 11 7.59 3.97 22.45
N GLY A 12 6.27 3.77 22.41
CA GLY A 12 5.29 4.84 22.49
C GLY A 12 5.10 5.65 21.20
N ILE A 13 5.59 5.15 20.05
CA ILE A 13 5.38 5.77 18.74
C ILE A 13 3.97 5.43 18.24
N TYR A 14 3.23 6.45 17.81
CA TYR A 14 1.89 6.33 17.27
C TYR A 14 1.86 6.44 15.74
N GLU A 15 1.05 5.60 15.11
CA GLU A 15 0.81 5.58 13.66
C GLU A 15 -0.69 5.51 13.39
N ALA A 16 -1.22 6.43 12.57
CA ALA A 16 -2.61 6.39 12.13
C ALA A 16 -2.74 5.78 10.72
N VAL A 17 -3.68 4.86 10.57
CA VAL A 17 -4.01 4.23 9.28
C VAL A 17 -5.47 4.48 8.92
N LYS A 18 -5.67 5.20 7.81
CA LYS A 18 -6.98 5.48 7.23
C LYS A 18 -7.67 4.17 6.84
N GLN A 19 -8.96 4.06 7.15
CA GLN A 19 -9.81 2.96 6.67
C GLN A 19 -10.32 3.24 5.25
N GLY A 20 -10.34 2.19 4.42
CA GLY A 20 -10.75 2.27 3.01
C GLY A 20 -9.60 2.57 2.05
N TRP A 21 -9.93 3.24 0.93
CA TRP A 21 -9.01 3.47 -0.18
C TRP A 21 -7.75 4.25 0.19
N SER A 22 -6.61 3.81 -0.35
CA SER A 22 -5.29 4.40 -0.19
C SER A 22 -4.84 5.12 -1.46
N TRP A 23 -5.14 6.42 -1.55
CA TRP A 23 -4.69 7.27 -2.67
C TRP A 23 -3.18 7.23 -2.91
N PRO A 24 -2.32 7.29 -1.87
CA PRO A 24 -0.88 7.20 -2.08
C PRO A 24 -0.44 5.83 -2.63
N ALA A 25 -1.08 4.74 -2.19
CA ALA A 25 -0.73 3.40 -2.68
C ALA A 25 -1.13 3.22 -4.15
N PHE A 26 -2.25 3.82 -4.56
CA PHE A 26 -2.71 3.81 -5.96
C PHE A 26 -1.75 4.56 -6.89
N PHE A 27 -1.40 5.81 -6.58
CA PHE A 27 -0.60 6.63 -7.49
C PHE A 27 0.89 6.28 -7.48
N PHE A 28 1.44 5.84 -6.34
CA PHE A 28 2.87 5.56 -6.22
C PHE A 28 3.22 4.06 -6.29
N GLY A 29 2.22 3.17 -6.36
CA GLY A 29 2.39 1.74 -6.63
C GLY A 29 3.49 1.07 -5.79
N ILE A 30 4.45 0.43 -6.46
CA ILE A 30 5.57 -0.28 -5.82
C ILE A 30 6.41 0.65 -4.92
N ILE A 31 6.62 1.92 -5.30
CA ILE A 31 7.40 2.88 -4.50
C ILE A 31 6.76 3.08 -3.11
N TRP A 32 5.42 3.15 -3.06
CA TRP A 32 4.69 3.28 -1.81
C TRP A 32 4.95 2.11 -0.85
N THR A 33 5.10 0.89 -1.37
CA THR A 33 5.39 -0.29 -0.54
C THR A 33 6.72 -0.15 0.19
N PHE A 34 7.75 0.40 -0.47
CA PHE A 34 9.05 0.66 0.15
C PHE A 34 8.98 1.78 1.18
N VAL A 35 8.26 2.87 0.86
CA VAL A 35 8.02 3.99 1.80
C VAL A 35 7.34 3.51 3.08
N LYS A 36 6.37 2.58 2.97
CA LYS A 36 5.69 1.98 4.13
C LYS A 36 6.38 0.76 4.72
N ARG A 37 7.61 0.48 4.30
CA ARG A 37 8.46 -0.63 4.76
C ARG A 37 7.80 -2.01 4.61
N ILE A 38 7.00 -2.19 3.56
CA ILE A 38 6.40 -3.47 3.17
C ILE A 38 7.29 -4.11 2.10
N TRP A 39 8.55 -4.37 2.46
CA TRP A 39 9.61 -4.69 1.49
C TRP A 39 9.37 -5.99 0.73
N TRP A 40 8.84 -7.02 1.39
CA TRP A 40 8.56 -8.31 0.75
C TRP A 40 7.60 -8.14 -0.44
N LEU A 41 6.60 -7.28 -0.30
CA LEU A 41 5.64 -7.00 -1.36
C LEU A 41 6.28 -6.15 -2.47
N GLY A 42 7.08 -5.15 -2.10
CA GLY A 42 7.81 -4.32 -3.05
C GLY A 42 8.76 -5.13 -3.94
N PHE A 43 9.62 -5.96 -3.33
CA PHE A 43 10.51 -6.85 -4.07
C PHE A 43 9.74 -7.92 -4.84
N GLY A 44 8.68 -8.49 -4.26
CA GLY A 44 7.84 -9.47 -4.95
C GLY A 44 7.23 -8.92 -6.23
N LEU A 45 6.59 -7.74 -6.17
CA LEU A 45 6.02 -7.07 -7.34
C LEU A 45 7.08 -6.67 -8.36
N PHE A 46 8.25 -6.22 -7.92
CA PHE A 46 9.37 -5.90 -8.81
C PHE A 46 9.85 -7.13 -9.58
N ILE A 47 10.07 -8.26 -8.90
CA ILE A 47 10.49 -9.53 -9.53
C ILE A 47 9.40 -10.02 -10.49
N ILE A 48 8.13 -10.02 -10.08
CA ILE A 48 7.01 -10.41 -10.95
C ILE A 48 6.96 -9.55 -12.21
N SER A 49 7.22 -8.24 -12.09
CA SER A 49 7.25 -7.32 -13.24
C SER A 49 8.35 -7.70 -14.23
N ILE A 50 9.55 -8.03 -13.75
CA ILE A 50 10.67 -8.47 -14.60
C ILE A 50 10.33 -9.80 -15.27
N LEU A 51 9.81 -10.76 -14.51
CA LEU A 51 9.44 -12.08 -15.04
C LEU A 51 8.36 -11.98 -16.11
N LEU A 52 7.34 -11.15 -15.88
CA LEU A 52 6.28 -10.91 -16.86
C LEU A 52 6.86 -10.34 -18.16
N GLN A 53 7.68 -9.30 -18.09
CA GLN A 53 8.30 -8.71 -19.29
C GLN A 53 9.23 -9.70 -20.00
N THR A 54 9.94 -10.54 -19.27
CA THR A 54 10.80 -11.58 -19.83
C THR A 54 9.97 -12.64 -20.58
N ILE A 55 8.88 -13.11 -19.98
CA ILE A 55 7.98 -14.11 -20.58
C ILE A 55 7.30 -13.55 -21.83
N VAL A 56 6.75 -12.34 -21.75
CA VAL A 56 6.10 -11.68 -22.89
C VAL A 56 7.10 -11.44 -24.01
N GLY A 57 8.29 -10.92 -23.69
CA GLY A 57 9.36 -10.70 -24.67
C GLY A 57 9.78 -12.00 -25.37
N ALA A 58 9.89 -13.11 -24.64
CA ALA A 58 10.18 -14.41 -25.23
C ALA A 58 9.05 -14.91 -26.16
N ALA A 59 7.80 -14.61 -25.83
CA ALA A 59 6.63 -15.02 -26.63
C ALA A 59 6.50 -14.25 -27.95
N VAL A 60 7.04 -13.03 -28.04
CA VAL A 60 6.99 -12.18 -29.25
C VAL A 60 8.34 -12.04 -29.95
N LYS A 61 9.35 -12.83 -29.57
CA LYS A 61 10.74 -12.65 -30.01
C LYS A 61 10.96 -12.71 -31.53
N ASP A 62 10.13 -13.47 -32.24
CA ASP A 62 10.24 -13.70 -33.69
C ASP A 62 9.36 -12.72 -34.49
N MET A 63 8.61 -11.85 -33.81
CA MET A 63 7.80 -10.81 -34.45
C MET A 63 8.65 -9.61 -34.87
N PRO A 64 8.26 -8.86 -35.90
CA PRO A 64 8.82 -7.54 -36.18
C PRO A 64 8.71 -6.64 -34.94
N ILE A 65 9.75 -5.85 -34.68
CA ILE A 65 9.84 -4.99 -33.48
C ILE A 65 8.65 -4.03 -33.36
N GLU A 66 8.16 -3.51 -34.49
CA GLU A 66 7.02 -2.60 -34.57
C GLU A 66 5.69 -3.22 -34.10
N GLU A 67 5.55 -4.54 -34.20
CA GLU A 67 4.38 -5.29 -33.71
C GLU A 67 4.58 -5.77 -32.26
N ALA A 68 5.81 -6.14 -31.90
CA ALA A 68 6.15 -6.66 -30.57
C ALA A 68 6.08 -5.60 -29.47
N ILE A 69 6.57 -4.38 -29.72
CA ILE A 69 6.64 -3.31 -28.71
C ILE A 69 5.26 -2.94 -28.14
N PRO A 70 4.22 -2.70 -28.96
CA PRO A 70 2.88 -2.40 -28.45
C PRO A 70 2.32 -3.50 -27.55
N ILE A 71 2.59 -4.78 -27.87
CA ILE A 71 2.14 -5.93 -27.07
C ILE A 71 2.82 -5.94 -25.70
N ILE A 72 4.15 -5.81 -25.67
CA ILE A 72 4.94 -5.77 -24.44
C ILE A 72 4.49 -4.60 -23.55
N ASN A 73 4.37 -3.41 -24.13
CA ASN A 73 3.95 -2.21 -23.39
C ASN A 73 2.51 -2.28 -22.91
N GLY A 74 1.61 -2.84 -23.73
CA GLY A 74 0.20 -3.02 -23.41
C GLY A 74 0.01 -3.96 -22.21
N ILE A 75 0.64 -5.13 -22.25
CA ILE A 75 0.59 -6.10 -21.15
C ILE A 75 1.20 -5.51 -19.87
N GLY A 76 2.38 -4.87 -19.99
CA GLY A 76 3.03 -4.22 -18.86
C GLY A 76 2.17 -3.11 -18.24
N SER A 77 1.49 -2.32 -19.06
CA SER A 77 0.62 -1.23 -18.61
C SER A 77 -0.64 -1.74 -17.92
N VAL A 78 -1.29 -2.76 -18.46
CA VAL A 78 -2.44 -3.41 -17.82
C VAL A 78 -2.04 -3.99 -16.46
N PHE A 79 -0.93 -4.70 -16.40
CA PHE A 79 -0.40 -5.22 -15.13
C PHE A 79 -0.14 -4.09 -14.12
N GLY A 80 0.53 -3.01 -14.54
CA GLY A 80 0.81 -1.86 -13.69
C GLY A 80 -0.47 -1.21 -13.13
N ILE A 81 -1.48 -0.99 -13.98
CA ILE A 81 -2.78 -0.42 -13.57
C ILE A 81 -3.47 -1.34 -12.56
N VAL A 82 -3.51 -2.65 -12.82
CA VAL A 82 -4.11 -3.63 -11.89
C VAL A 82 -3.39 -3.60 -10.54
N VAL A 83 -2.05 -3.61 -10.53
CA VAL A 83 -1.26 -3.53 -9.30
C VAL A 83 -1.56 -2.24 -8.54
N CYS A 84 -1.56 -1.08 -9.22
CA CYS A 84 -1.89 0.20 -8.61
C CYS A 84 -3.30 0.19 -8.00
N PHE A 85 -4.29 -0.35 -8.71
CA PHE A 85 -5.66 -0.44 -8.23
C PHE A 85 -5.79 -1.36 -7.00
N LEU A 86 -5.14 -2.53 -7.03
CA LEU A 86 -5.09 -3.46 -5.89
C LEU A 86 -4.40 -2.84 -4.67
N LEU A 87 -3.30 -2.10 -4.88
CA LEU A 87 -2.64 -1.36 -3.82
C LEU A 87 -3.51 -0.21 -3.30
N GLY A 88 -4.27 0.46 -4.16
CA GLY A 88 -5.28 1.44 -3.74
C GLY A 88 -6.34 0.83 -2.82
N MET A 89 -6.89 -0.33 -3.18
CA MET A 89 -7.93 -1.02 -2.38
C MET A 89 -7.38 -1.57 -1.06
N TYR A 90 -6.24 -2.27 -1.10
CA TYR A 90 -5.75 -3.07 0.01
C TYR A 90 -4.54 -2.49 0.74
N GLY A 91 -3.95 -1.41 0.23
CA GLY A 91 -2.71 -0.82 0.76
C GLY A 91 -2.82 -0.46 2.24
N ASN A 92 -3.92 0.15 2.67
CA ASN A 92 -4.08 0.48 4.09
C ASN A 92 -4.15 -0.79 4.97
N SER A 93 -4.86 -1.84 4.55
CA SER A 93 -4.89 -3.12 5.26
C SER A 93 -3.50 -3.80 5.29
N LEU A 94 -2.76 -3.75 4.19
CA LEU A 94 -1.38 -4.24 4.13
C LEU A 94 -0.47 -3.47 5.09
N ARG A 95 -0.64 -2.15 5.20
CA ARG A 95 0.08 -1.31 6.16
C ARG A 95 -0.27 -1.69 7.60
N GLU A 96 -1.54 -1.93 7.92
CA GLU A 96 -1.95 -2.40 9.26
C GLU A 96 -1.26 -3.70 9.63
N LYS A 97 -1.32 -4.71 8.75
CA LYS A 97 -0.65 -5.99 8.95
C LYS A 97 0.86 -5.83 9.13
N ASN A 98 1.48 -4.95 8.34
CA ASN A 98 2.91 -4.65 8.45
C ASN A 98 3.29 -3.91 9.75
N LEU A 99 2.39 -3.07 10.30
CA LEU A 99 2.61 -2.45 11.60
C LEU A 99 2.52 -3.51 12.70
N ILE A 100 1.51 -4.37 12.66
CA ILE A 100 1.32 -5.45 13.64
C ILE A 100 2.53 -6.40 13.64
N SER A 101 3.01 -6.82 12.47
CA SER A 101 4.20 -7.69 12.38
C SER A 101 5.48 -7.02 12.91
N ARG A 102 5.50 -5.69 13.03
CA ARG A 102 6.60 -4.89 13.59
C ARG A 102 6.39 -4.53 15.07
N GLY A 103 5.45 -5.18 15.76
CA GLY A 103 5.23 -5.01 17.19
C GLY A 103 4.35 -3.81 17.56
N TYR A 104 3.54 -3.30 16.62
CA TYR A 104 2.51 -2.33 16.94
C TYR A 104 1.22 -3.04 17.36
N THR A 105 0.46 -2.44 18.27
CA THR A 105 -0.89 -2.85 18.65
C THR A 105 -1.89 -1.77 18.29
N GLN A 106 -3.10 -2.15 17.86
CA GLN A 106 -4.19 -1.20 17.67
C GLN A 106 -4.72 -0.78 19.04
N VAL A 107 -4.85 0.52 19.29
CA VAL A 107 -5.28 1.08 20.59
C VAL A 107 -6.57 1.89 20.52
N ALA A 108 -6.95 2.39 19.33
CA ALA A 108 -8.18 3.16 19.15
C ALA A 108 -8.63 3.20 17.69
N ILE A 109 -9.86 3.66 17.47
CA ILE A 109 -10.38 4.11 16.18
C ILE A 109 -10.87 5.55 16.38
N ILE A 110 -10.43 6.48 15.54
CA ILE A 110 -10.74 7.92 15.65
C ILE A 110 -11.19 8.44 14.30
N THR A 111 -12.24 9.26 14.29
CA THR A 111 -12.75 9.92 13.09
C THR A 111 -12.15 11.32 12.96
N ALA A 112 -11.33 11.56 11.93
CA ALA A 112 -10.65 12.83 11.72
C ALA A 112 -10.55 13.21 10.24
N GLU A 113 -10.01 14.38 9.91
CA GLU A 113 -9.76 14.78 8.52
C GLU A 113 -8.39 14.31 8.02
N SER A 114 -7.42 14.14 8.92
CA SER A 114 -6.07 13.71 8.61
C SER A 114 -5.51 12.69 9.61
N PRO A 115 -4.49 11.88 9.22
CA PRO A 115 -3.82 10.97 10.14
C PRO A 115 -3.22 11.67 11.36
N GLN A 116 -2.66 12.86 11.18
CA GLN A 116 -2.03 13.64 12.25
C GLN A 116 -3.09 14.13 13.24
N GLN A 117 -4.20 14.68 12.76
CA GLN A 117 -5.32 15.08 13.63
C GLN A 117 -5.87 13.89 14.43
N ALA A 118 -5.98 12.71 13.82
CA ALA A 118 -6.43 11.51 14.53
C ALA A 118 -5.51 11.13 15.70
N ILE A 119 -4.19 11.27 15.52
CA ILE A 119 -3.21 11.04 16.59
C ILE A 119 -3.33 12.14 17.66
N THR A 120 -3.43 13.41 17.26
CA THR A 120 -3.59 14.54 18.20
C THR A 120 -4.83 14.36 19.07
N GLN A 121 -6.00 14.09 18.48
CA GLN A 121 -7.25 13.86 19.21
C GLN A 121 -7.16 12.67 20.19
N PHE A 122 -6.50 11.59 19.78
CA PHE A 122 -6.26 10.45 20.66
C PHE A 122 -5.38 10.82 21.86
N LEU A 123 -4.33 11.61 21.65
CA LEU A 123 -3.40 12.03 22.71
C LEU A 123 -4.00 13.09 23.65
N GLU A 124 -4.87 13.96 23.13
CA GLU A 124 -5.59 14.99 23.90
C GLU A 124 -6.74 14.40 24.75
N GLY A 125 -7.05 13.12 24.60
CA GLY A 125 -7.95 12.41 25.52
C GLY A 125 -9.43 12.55 25.20
N ASP A 126 -9.81 12.67 23.93
CA ASP A 126 -11.21 12.39 23.53
C ASP A 126 -11.47 10.87 23.65
N ASN A 127 -11.56 10.41 24.91
CA ASN A 127 -11.65 9.01 25.36
C ASN A 127 -13.01 8.35 25.06
N SER A 128 -13.82 8.96 24.19
CA SER A 128 -15.16 8.49 23.83
C SER A 128 -15.17 7.21 22.98
N GLN A 129 -14.01 6.70 22.53
CA GLN A 129 -13.91 5.57 21.59
C GLN A 129 -12.81 4.52 21.91
N LEU A 130 -12.38 4.41 23.18
CA LEU A 130 -11.45 3.34 23.57
C LEU A 130 -12.16 1.97 23.53
N LEU A 131 -11.59 1.02 22.77
CA LEU A 131 -11.94 -0.39 22.87
C LEU A 131 -11.25 -0.94 24.13
N MET A 132 -12.00 -1.01 25.25
CA MET A 132 -11.62 -1.80 26.43
C MET A 132 -11.67 -3.29 26.12
#